data_AF-A0A848LFC8-F1
#
_entry.id   AF-A0A848LFC8-F1
#
_cell.length_a   1.000
_cell.length_b   1.000
_cell.length_c   1.000
_cell.angle_alpha   90.00
_cell.angle_beta   90.00
_cell.angle_gamma   90.00
#
_symmetry.space_group_name_H-M   'P 1'
#
loop_
_entity.id
_entity.type
_entity.pdbx_description
1 polymer ?
#
loop_
_entity_poly.entity_id
_entity_poly.type
_entity_poly.pdbx_seq_one_letter_code
_entity_poly.pdbx_strand_id
1 'polypeptide(L)'
;MSATILQFHHREAFERTVTRALAAGAAAGLVHLATLRVGLPVPLAWLVPAAVVVACARGDRWDRVLLGGLGVLLTALPYALGMAPAWTVACSAAAAGALLVRARLNERGEEGQVAEARPTLVHFGLGAALGAGLTLGGLEVAEVFSARLTDVATPALLRVGVVGGILGLFMGLSASAAHLGLSADPVEARAEELLPRLAGDFRTLCERALSLYRQCGQSLALLPREPAREELARTLARITRDAVELASEWAGVEAQLEERAQAELQAEREDLERSARASTDAVARRQLELAAASLAEEVERLGELKGRRERILARLRAEVALLERARVALLSLRSGQAQLKAAELSALARRFRALSSVQWEEGQSLDSVATQAALSVTPGVAPATVDPLAGAGETPKSKENRGVRE
;
A
#
# COMPACT_ATOMS: atom_id res chain seq x y z
N MET A 1 5.23 13.22 -12.33
CA MET A 1 4.16 13.50 -11.35
C MET A 1 3.01 12.58 -11.66
N SER A 2 2.84 11.51 -10.89
CA SER A 2 1.74 10.56 -11.08
C SER A 2 0.44 11.27 -10.69
N ALA A 3 -0.50 11.39 -11.63
CA ALA A 3 -1.83 11.91 -11.32
C ALA A 3 -2.48 10.95 -10.31
N THR A 4 -2.64 11.39 -9.06
CA THR A 4 -3.41 10.67 -8.05
C THR A 4 -4.87 10.69 -8.50
N ILE A 5 -5.30 9.63 -9.16
CA ILE A 5 -6.70 9.48 -9.58
C ILE A 5 -7.51 9.24 -8.32
N LEU A 6 -8.27 10.24 -7.92
CA LEU A 6 -9.19 10.17 -6.78
C LEU A 6 -10.41 9.36 -7.23
N GLN A 7 -10.42 8.05 -6.96
CA GLN A 7 -11.53 7.17 -7.32
C GLN A 7 -12.50 7.01 -6.15
N PHE A 8 -13.79 7.11 -6.44
CA PHE A 8 -14.86 6.88 -5.48
C PHE A 8 -15.13 5.39 -5.37
N HIS A 9 -14.62 4.75 -4.32
CA HIS A 9 -14.78 3.31 -4.14
C HIS A 9 -16.14 2.98 -3.47
N HIS A 10 -16.87 2.03 -4.08
CA HIS A 10 -18.15 1.47 -3.61
C HIS A 10 -19.31 2.47 -3.51
N ARG A 11 -19.77 2.94 -4.67
CA ARG A 11 -20.97 3.78 -4.81
C ARG A 11 -22.17 3.29 -3.99
N GLU A 12 -22.50 2.01 -4.05
CA GLU A 12 -23.67 1.46 -3.32
C GLU A 12 -23.54 1.61 -1.80
N ALA A 13 -22.34 1.42 -1.25
CA ALA A 13 -22.13 1.53 0.19
C ALA A 13 -22.30 2.98 0.66
N PHE A 14 -21.84 3.94 -0.15
CA PHE A 14 -22.04 5.36 0.09
C PHE A 14 -23.52 5.73 0.03
N GLU A 15 -24.24 5.31 -1.02
CA GLU A 15 -25.68 5.57 -1.17
C GLU A 15 -26.49 5.02 0.02
N ARG A 16 -26.14 3.82 0.51
CA ARG A 16 -26.76 3.25 1.73
C ARG A 16 -26.43 4.06 3.00
N THR A 17 -25.24 4.64 3.10
CA THR A 17 -24.87 5.49 4.25
C THR A 17 -25.63 6.82 4.19
N VAL A 18 -25.69 7.44 3.02
CA VAL A 18 -26.40 8.71 2.82
C VAL A 18 -27.90 8.56 3.08
N THR A 19 -28.52 7.49 2.58
CA THR A 19 -29.96 7.21 2.82
C THR A 19 -30.27 6.97 4.29
N ARG A 20 -29.40 6.27 5.02
CA ARG A 20 -29.53 6.10 6.48
C ARG A 20 -29.35 7.40 7.23
N ALA A 21 -28.38 8.21 6.84
CA ALA A 21 -28.12 9.51 7.45
C ALA A 21 -29.30 10.47 7.24
N LEU A 22 -29.89 10.49 6.04
CA LEU A 22 -31.13 11.22 5.72
C LEU A 22 -32.28 10.78 6.64
N ALA A 23 -32.54 9.48 6.73
CA ALA A 23 -33.61 8.94 7.57
C ALA A 23 -33.38 9.22 9.06
N ALA A 24 -32.14 9.09 9.53
CA ALA A 24 -31.76 9.39 10.90
C ALA A 24 -31.91 10.88 11.22
N GLY A 25 -31.53 11.76 10.30
CA GLY A 25 -31.74 13.20 10.42
C GLY A 25 -33.21 13.57 10.49
N ALA A 26 -34.06 12.96 9.66
CA ALA A 26 -35.50 13.19 9.70
C ALA A 26 -36.12 12.73 11.03
N ALA A 27 -35.73 11.54 11.52
CA ALA A 27 -36.13 11.05 12.83
C ALA A 27 -35.65 11.97 13.97
N ALA A 28 -34.41 12.45 13.88
CA ALA A 28 -33.84 13.41 14.81
C ALA A 28 -34.66 14.72 14.88
N GLY A 29 -35.13 15.22 13.74
CA GLY A 29 -36.06 16.34 13.70
C GLY A 29 -37.35 16.08 14.47
N LEU A 30 -37.98 14.91 14.27
CA LEU A 30 -39.20 14.55 15.02
C LEU A 30 -38.95 14.44 16.52
N VAL A 31 -37.81 13.86 16.93
CA VAL A 31 -37.40 13.80 18.34
C VAL A 31 -37.21 15.21 18.90
N HIS A 32 -36.55 16.11 18.16
CA HIS A 32 -36.39 17.50 18.58
C HIS A 32 -37.75 18.17 18.84
N LEU A 33 -38.73 18.01 17.95
CA LEU A 33 -40.08 18.52 18.18
C LEU A 33 -40.74 17.93 19.44
N ALA A 34 -40.59 16.64 19.67
CA ALA A 34 -41.11 15.99 20.88
C ALA A 34 -40.45 16.54 22.15
N THR A 35 -39.13 16.75 22.13
CA THR A 35 -38.39 17.31 23.27
C THR A 35 -38.82 18.74 23.61
N LEU A 36 -39.12 19.56 22.59
CA LEU A 36 -39.73 20.89 22.77
C LEU A 36 -41.11 20.82 23.42
N ARG A 37 -41.93 19.82 23.08
CA ARG A 37 -43.26 19.63 23.68
C ARG A 37 -43.21 19.20 25.15
N VAL A 38 -42.16 18.48 25.54
CA VAL A 38 -41.93 18.01 26.92
C VAL A 38 -41.26 19.09 27.79
N GLY A 39 -40.79 20.19 27.19
CA GLY A 39 -40.10 21.27 27.92
C GLY A 39 -38.62 21.01 28.19
N LEU A 40 -38.02 20.05 27.47
CA LEU A 40 -36.59 19.75 27.53
C LEU A 40 -35.96 20.10 26.17
N PRO A 41 -35.65 21.37 25.88
CA PRO A 41 -35.16 21.76 24.56
C PRO A 41 -33.78 21.17 24.30
N VAL A 42 -33.73 20.11 23.48
CA VAL A 42 -32.48 19.50 23.04
C VAL A 42 -32.06 20.13 21.71
N PRO A 43 -30.83 20.66 21.55
CA PRO A 43 -30.43 21.32 20.33
C PRO A 43 -30.36 20.36 19.13
N LEU A 44 -31.01 20.73 18.03
CA LEU A 44 -31.00 19.94 16.78
C LEU A 44 -29.58 19.77 16.21
N ALA A 45 -28.72 20.77 16.43
CA ALA A 45 -27.30 20.78 16.09
C ALA A 45 -26.50 19.60 16.67
N TRP A 46 -26.92 19.09 17.84
CA TRP A 46 -26.33 17.92 18.46
C TRP A 46 -27.04 16.63 18.01
N LEU A 47 -28.38 16.68 18.02
CA LEU A 47 -29.22 15.51 17.86
C LEU A 47 -29.05 14.87 16.47
N VAL A 48 -28.89 15.68 15.41
CA VAL A 48 -28.69 15.17 14.05
C VAL A 48 -27.34 14.45 13.89
N PRO A 49 -26.16 15.05 14.19
CA PRO A 49 -24.89 14.34 14.12
C PRO A 49 -24.87 13.05 14.97
N ALA A 50 -25.42 13.09 16.19
CA ALA A 50 -25.51 11.92 17.06
C ALA A 50 -26.36 10.81 16.45
N ALA A 51 -27.57 11.13 15.96
CA ALA A 51 -28.47 10.17 15.33
C ALA A 51 -27.86 9.56 14.06
N VAL A 52 -27.18 10.37 13.24
CA VAL A 52 -26.51 9.90 12.01
C VAL A 52 -25.40 8.91 12.35
N VAL A 53 -24.54 9.20 13.34
CA VAL A 53 -23.48 8.27 13.76
C VAL A 53 -24.06 6.97 14.30
N VAL A 54 -25.09 7.04 15.15
CA VAL A 54 -25.76 5.85 15.70
C VAL A 54 -26.39 5.00 14.60
N ALA A 55 -27.09 5.60 13.64
CA ALA A 55 -27.71 4.89 12.52
C ALA A 55 -26.67 4.30 11.54
N CYS A 56 -25.50 4.91 11.45
CA CYS A 56 -24.41 4.47 10.58
C CYS A 56 -23.37 3.60 11.30
N ALA A 57 -23.50 3.39 12.61
CA ALA A 57 -22.58 2.55 13.38
C ALA A 57 -22.60 1.10 12.84
N ARG A 58 -21.46 0.65 12.34
CA ARG A 58 -21.25 -0.69 11.78
C ARG A 58 -20.05 -1.36 12.45
N GLY A 59 -19.98 -2.68 12.31
CA GLY A 59 -19.01 -3.53 12.99
C GLY A 59 -19.68 -4.60 13.85
N ASP A 60 -18.90 -5.19 14.75
CA ASP A 60 -19.38 -6.16 15.71
C ASP A 60 -20.28 -5.50 16.75
N ARG A 61 -20.94 -6.31 17.60
CA ARG A 61 -21.87 -5.76 18.62
C ARG A 61 -21.18 -4.73 19.51
N TRP A 62 -19.94 -5.02 19.93
CA TRP A 62 -19.13 -4.11 20.74
C TRP A 62 -18.73 -2.85 19.97
N ASP A 63 -18.32 -2.97 18.72
CA ASP A 63 -18.00 -1.81 17.88
C ASP A 63 -19.19 -0.88 17.72
N ARG A 64 -20.40 -1.43 17.50
CA ARG A 64 -21.62 -0.62 17.35
C ARG A 64 -21.98 0.09 18.64
N VAL A 65 -21.86 -0.58 19.78
CA VAL A 65 -22.12 0.02 21.09
C VAL A 65 -21.09 1.12 21.39
N LEU A 66 -19.81 0.84 21.13
CA LEU A 66 -18.73 1.80 21.36
C LEU A 66 -18.85 3.01 20.43
N LEU A 67 -19.06 2.80 19.13
CA LEU A 67 -19.27 3.88 18.17
C LEU A 67 -20.54 4.67 18.44
N GLY A 68 -21.63 4.00 18.82
CA GLY A 68 -22.87 4.65 19.18
C GLY A 68 -22.71 5.52 20.43
N GLY A 69 -22.13 4.98 21.49
CA GLY A 69 -21.87 5.71 22.73
C GLY A 69 -20.92 6.88 22.53
N LEU A 70 -19.84 6.67 21.79
CA LEU A 70 -18.85 7.69 21.48
C LEU A 70 -19.40 8.75 20.51
N GLY A 71 -20.30 8.36 19.60
CA GLY A 71 -21.06 9.26 18.75
C GLY A 71 -21.96 10.21 19.54
N VAL A 72 -22.68 9.71 20.54
CA VAL A 72 -23.52 10.53 21.41
C VAL A 72 -22.65 11.44 22.31
N LEU A 73 -21.59 10.90 22.91
CA LEU A 73 -20.71 11.61 23.85
C LEU A 73 -19.91 12.72 23.17
N LEU A 74 -19.17 12.41 22.08
CA LEU A 74 -18.30 13.38 21.43
C LEU A 74 -19.08 14.50 20.75
N THR A 75 -20.26 14.19 20.19
CA THR A 75 -21.10 15.24 19.60
C THR A 75 -21.71 16.13 20.68
N ALA A 76 -21.94 15.63 21.92
CA ALA A 76 -22.48 16.41 23.02
C ALA A 76 -21.44 17.34 23.68
N LEU A 77 -20.14 16.99 23.57
CA LEU A 77 -19.05 17.68 24.25
C LEU A 77 -19.01 19.20 23.97
N PRO A 78 -19.11 19.69 22.71
CA PRO A 78 -19.07 21.13 22.42
C PRO A 78 -20.22 21.90 23.10
N TYR A 79 -21.40 21.28 23.19
CA TYR A 79 -22.56 21.84 23.88
C TYR A 79 -22.34 21.85 25.40
N ALA A 80 -21.83 20.76 25.98
CA ALA A 80 -21.53 20.67 27.41
C ALA A 80 -20.43 21.67 27.85
N LEU A 81 -19.51 22.02 26.94
CA LEU A 81 -18.48 23.03 27.15
C LEU A 81 -18.98 24.47 26.96
N GLY A 82 -20.24 24.67 26.57
CA GLY A 82 -20.82 26.00 26.37
C GLY A 82 -20.22 26.76 25.19
N MET A 83 -19.78 26.06 24.15
CA MET A 83 -19.23 26.72 22.95
C MET A 83 -20.31 27.54 22.22
N ALA A 84 -19.90 28.58 21.51
CA ALA A 84 -20.82 29.38 20.71
C ALA A 84 -21.58 28.49 19.68
N PRO A 85 -22.81 28.84 19.27
CA PRO A 85 -23.67 27.94 18.48
C PRO A 85 -23.03 27.42 17.18
N ALA A 86 -22.37 28.29 16.42
CA ALA A 86 -21.69 27.90 15.18
C ALA A 86 -20.54 26.91 15.43
N TRP A 87 -19.74 27.15 16.49
CA TRP A 87 -18.66 26.25 16.88
C TRP A 87 -19.17 24.92 17.43
N THR A 88 -20.29 24.93 18.16
CA THR A 88 -20.95 23.71 18.63
C THR A 88 -21.33 22.83 17.44
N VAL A 89 -22.03 23.38 16.44
CA VAL A 89 -22.39 22.64 15.22
C VAL A 89 -21.13 22.11 14.52
N ALA A 90 -20.15 22.98 14.28
CA ALA A 90 -18.95 22.63 13.54
C ALA A 90 -18.17 21.49 14.23
N CYS A 91 -17.95 21.59 15.54
CA CYS A 91 -17.22 20.59 16.31
C CYS A 91 -17.99 19.28 16.45
N SER A 92 -19.32 19.33 16.69
CA SER A 92 -20.15 18.12 16.76
C SER A 92 -20.18 17.40 15.41
N ALA A 93 -20.33 18.15 14.31
CA ALA A 93 -20.31 17.59 12.96
C ALA A 93 -18.92 17.10 12.54
N ALA A 94 -17.84 17.76 12.98
CA ALA A 94 -16.48 17.29 12.78
C ALA A 94 -16.24 15.94 13.47
N ALA A 95 -16.65 15.82 14.73
CA ALA A 95 -16.58 14.57 15.47
C ALA A 95 -17.38 13.47 14.78
N ALA A 96 -18.63 13.75 14.39
CA ALA A 96 -19.46 12.80 13.67
C ALA A 96 -18.84 12.39 12.32
N GLY A 97 -18.25 13.33 11.58
CA GLY A 97 -17.58 13.07 10.30
C GLY A 97 -16.38 12.13 10.46
N ALA A 98 -15.55 12.33 11.48
CA ALA A 98 -14.47 11.41 11.82
C ALA A 98 -14.99 10.02 12.24
N LEU A 99 -16.10 9.96 12.97
CA LEU A 99 -16.71 8.70 13.39
C LEU A 99 -17.38 7.94 12.25
N LEU A 100 -17.92 8.62 11.24
CA LEU A 100 -18.42 7.97 10.03
C LEU A 100 -17.28 7.30 9.25
N VAL A 101 -16.08 7.89 9.24
CA VAL A 101 -14.87 7.23 8.74
C VAL A 101 -14.58 5.98 9.55
N ARG A 102 -14.57 6.06 10.90
CA ARG A 102 -14.37 4.88 11.77
C ARG A 102 -15.44 3.81 11.56
N ALA A 103 -16.71 4.18 11.48
CA ALA A 103 -17.81 3.24 11.28
C ALA A 103 -17.67 2.47 9.97
N ARG A 104 -17.17 3.13 8.92
CA ARG A 104 -16.88 2.46 7.65
C ARG A 104 -15.70 1.49 7.74
N LEU A 105 -14.67 1.83 8.51
CA LEU A 105 -13.53 0.96 8.77
C LEU A 105 -13.93 -0.27 9.56
N ASN A 106 -14.75 -0.08 10.59
CA ASN A 106 -15.36 -1.18 11.32
C ASN A 106 -16.29 -2.01 10.43
N GLU A 107 -16.87 -1.47 9.36
CA GLU A 107 -17.60 -2.24 8.34
C GLU A 107 -16.68 -3.03 7.37
N ARG A 108 -15.43 -2.63 7.24
CA ARG A 108 -14.45 -3.39 6.44
C ARG A 108 -13.71 -4.45 7.27
N GLY A 109 -13.60 -4.24 8.59
CA GLY A 109 -12.74 -5.03 9.47
C GLY A 109 -11.33 -4.45 9.39
N GLU A 110 -10.86 -3.87 10.49
CA GLU A 110 -9.80 -2.87 10.46
C GLU A 110 -8.40 -3.42 10.14
N GLU A 111 -8.17 -4.74 10.14
CA GLU A 111 -6.80 -5.27 10.05
C GLU A 111 -6.58 -6.40 9.01
N GLY A 112 -7.60 -6.81 8.24
CA GLY A 112 -7.53 -8.06 7.46
C GLY A 112 -7.96 -8.06 6.00
N GLN A 113 -8.11 -6.91 5.35
CA GLN A 113 -8.37 -6.88 3.92
C GLN A 113 -7.05 -6.70 3.15
N VAL A 114 -6.53 -7.81 2.66
CA VAL A 114 -5.59 -7.86 1.53
C VAL A 114 -6.16 -7.01 0.39
N ALA A 115 -5.39 -6.09 -0.18
CA ALA A 115 -5.79 -5.20 -1.27
C ALA A 115 -6.73 -4.02 -0.95
N GLU A 116 -7.03 -3.70 0.32
CA GLU A 116 -7.78 -2.47 0.65
C GLU A 116 -6.96 -1.45 1.46
N ALA A 117 -7.07 -0.19 1.06
CA ALA A 117 -6.36 0.96 1.61
C ALA A 117 -6.59 1.13 3.11
N ARG A 118 -5.51 1.39 3.87
CA ARG A 118 -5.63 1.74 5.28
C ARG A 118 -5.99 3.23 5.43
N PRO A 119 -6.95 3.55 6.30
CA PRO A 119 -7.27 4.93 6.65
C PRO A 119 -6.09 5.58 7.37
N THR A 120 -5.47 6.57 6.75
CA THR A 120 -4.50 7.44 7.45
C THR A 120 -5.23 8.48 8.30
N LEU A 121 -4.51 9.14 9.22
CA LEU A 121 -5.03 10.28 9.98
C LEU A 121 -5.63 11.38 9.08
N VAL A 122 -5.16 11.47 7.82
CA VAL A 122 -5.70 12.36 6.80
C VAL A 122 -7.17 12.07 6.51
N HIS A 123 -7.62 10.81 6.51
CA HIS A 123 -9.02 10.46 6.24
C HIS A 123 -9.92 10.91 7.37
N PHE A 124 -9.48 10.77 8.63
CA PHE A 124 -10.21 11.28 9.79
C PHE A 124 -10.28 12.81 9.78
N GLY A 125 -9.16 13.48 9.47
CA GLY A 125 -9.11 14.93 9.32
C GLY A 125 -10.01 15.44 8.19
N LEU A 126 -10.01 14.78 7.04
CA LEU A 126 -10.86 15.11 5.90
C LEU A 126 -12.33 14.83 6.19
N GLY A 127 -12.64 13.71 6.86
CA GLY A 127 -14.00 13.42 7.35
C GLY A 127 -14.49 14.47 8.35
N ALA A 128 -13.64 14.92 9.26
CA ALA A 128 -13.95 15.98 10.21
C ALA A 128 -14.17 17.33 9.51
N ALA A 129 -13.27 17.71 8.59
CA ALA A 129 -13.38 18.96 7.84
C ALA A 129 -14.64 19.00 6.96
N LEU A 130 -14.92 17.91 6.23
CA LEU A 130 -16.15 17.78 5.45
C LEU A 130 -17.39 17.74 6.34
N GLY A 131 -17.32 17.06 7.49
CA GLY A 131 -18.41 17.01 8.46
C GLY A 131 -18.81 18.41 8.93
N ALA A 132 -17.83 19.20 9.39
CA ALA A 132 -18.05 20.59 9.79
C ALA A 132 -18.56 21.46 8.63
N GLY A 133 -17.83 21.47 7.51
CA GLY A 133 -18.13 22.37 6.39
C GLY A 133 -19.49 22.09 5.73
N LEU A 134 -19.79 20.81 5.44
CA LEU A 134 -21.05 20.44 4.80
C LEU A 134 -22.24 20.65 5.74
N THR A 135 -22.09 20.37 7.04
CA THR A 135 -23.20 20.57 7.99
C THR A 135 -23.50 22.05 8.23
N LEU A 136 -22.48 22.91 8.28
CA LEU A 136 -22.67 24.36 8.32
C LEU A 136 -23.38 24.87 7.06
N GLY A 137 -22.95 24.44 5.87
CA GLY A 137 -23.68 24.76 4.63
C GLY A 137 -25.10 24.19 4.61
N GLY A 138 -25.31 23.01 5.19
CA GLY A 138 -26.60 22.37 5.33
C GLY A 138 -27.57 23.12 6.24
N LEU A 139 -27.07 23.84 7.25
CA LEU A 139 -27.89 24.72 8.10
C LEU A 139 -28.50 25.86 7.30
N GLU A 140 -27.69 26.56 6.49
CA GLU A 140 -28.17 27.66 5.63
C GLU A 140 -29.28 27.16 4.68
N VAL A 141 -29.08 26.00 4.06
CA VAL A 141 -30.09 25.38 3.20
C VAL A 141 -31.34 25.02 4.00
N ALA A 142 -31.18 24.43 5.18
CA ALA A 142 -32.30 24.03 6.02
C ALA A 142 -33.11 25.23 6.53
N GLU A 143 -32.47 26.37 6.82
CA GLU A 143 -33.14 27.62 7.21
C GLU A 143 -33.99 28.18 6.06
N VAL A 144 -33.43 28.24 4.85
CA VAL A 144 -34.16 28.67 3.65
C VAL A 144 -35.38 27.77 3.40
N PHE A 145 -35.21 26.44 3.47
CA PHE A 145 -36.32 25.50 3.31
C PHE A 145 -37.35 25.61 4.43
N SER A 146 -36.91 25.80 5.68
CA SER A 146 -37.79 25.97 6.83
C SER A 146 -38.67 27.21 6.70
N ALA A 147 -38.10 28.34 6.24
CA ALA A 147 -38.85 29.56 5.96
C ALA A 147 -39.92 29.32 4.88
N ARG A 148 -39.54 28.71 3.76
CA ARG A 148 -40.48 28.40 2.67
C ARG A 148 -41.59 27.43 3.07
N LEU A 149 -41.27 26.40 3.84
CA LEU A 149 -42.30 25.46 4.34
C LEU A 149 -43.28 26.13 5.31
N THR A 150 -42.81 27.14 6.04
CA THR A 150 -43.65 27.96 6.92
C THR A 150 -44.60 28.84 6.10
N ASP A 151 -44.12 29.45 5.01
CA ASP A 151 -44.94 30.25 4.09
C ASP A 151 -46.10 29.42 3.48
N VAL A 152 -45.85 28.14 3.22
CA VAL A 152 -46.84 27.20 2.64
C VAL A 152 -47.75 26.55 3.71
N ALA A 153 -47.67 27.00 4.98
CA ALA A 153 -48.44 26.46 6.10
C ALA A 153 -48.27 24.93 6.29
N THR A 154 -47.06 24.42 6.01
CA THR A 154 -46.75 22.99 6.13
C THR A 154 -46.91 22.53 7.59
N PRO A 155 -47.51 21.35 7.85
CA PRO A 155 -47.61 20.80 9.20
C PRO A 155 -46.23 20.72 9.89
N ALA A 156 -46.18 21.12 11.16
CA ALA A 156 -44.93 21.21 11.92
C ALA A 156 -44.12 19.90 11.93
N LEU A 157 -44.80 18.74 11.95
CA LEU A 157 -44.16 17.42 11.87
C LEU A 157 -43.35 17.25 10.58
N LEU A 158 -43.96 17.59 9.44
CA LEU A 158 -43.32 17.45 8.13
C LEU A 158 -42.19 18.47 7.98
N ARG A 159 -42.39 19.71 8.44
CA ARG A 159 -41.35 20.75 8.42
C ARG A 159 -40.10 20.33 9.19
N VAL A 160 -40.24 19.91 10.45
CA VAL A 160 -39.08 19.55 11.27
C VAL A 160 -38.43 18.25 10.77
N GLY A 161 -39.22 17.31 10.25
CA GLY A 161 -38.69 16.11 9.56
C GLY A 161 -37.86 16.46 8.33
N VAL A 162 -38.31 17.40 7.48
CA VAL A 162 -37.56 17.84 6.30
C VAL A 162 -36.26 18.57 6.71
N VAL A 163 -36.33 19.49 7.66
CA VAL A 163 -35.14 20.21 8.18
C VAL A 163 -34.11 19.23 8.73
N GLY A 164 -34.53 18.30 9.58
CA GLY A 164 -33.65 17.26 10.11
C GLY A 164 -33.09 16.35 9.01
N GLY A 165 -33.91 16.01 8.01
CA GLY A 165 -33.50 15.22 6.84
C GLY A 165 -32.41 15.92 6.02
N ILE A 166 -32.56 17.22 5.74
CA ILE A 166 -31.54 18.02 5.03
C ILE A 166 -30.21 17.97 5.80
N LEU A 167 -30.23 18.22 7.10
CA LEU A 167 -29.01 18.16 7.91
C LEU A 167 -28.39 16.75 7.92
N GLY A 168 -29.23 15.72 8.03
CA GLY A 168 -28.81 14.32 7.92
C GLY A 168 -28.19 13.98 6.57
N LEU A 169 -28.70 14.55 5.47
CA LEU A 169 -28.15 14.40 4.12
C LEU A 169 -26.75 14.99 4.03
N PHE A 170 -26.58 16.26 4.44
CA PHE A 170 -25.28 16.94 4.39
C PHE A 170 -24.24 16.24 5.28
N MET A 171 -24.65 15.77 6.45
CA MET A 171 -23.81 14.94 7.32
C MET A 171 -23.48 13.59 6.67
N GLY A 172 -24.43 12.96 5.98
CA GLY A 172 -24.20 11.73 5.21
C GLY A 172 -23.23 11.93 4.04
N LEU A 173 -23.28 13.08 3.36
CA LEU A 173 -22.34 13.43 2.29
C LEU A 173 -20.90 13.58 2.82
N SER A 174 -20.70 13.95 4.08
CA SER A 174 -19.37 14.00 4.67
C SER A 174 -18.72 12.63 4.82
N ALA A 175 -19.51 11.55 4.82
CA ALA A 175 -18.99 10.19 4.77
C ALA A 175 -18.24 9.89 3.47
N SER A 176 -18.36 10.73 2.43
CA SER A 176 -17.56 10.63 1.20
C SER A 176 -16.06 10.51 1.49
N ALA A 177 -15.55 11.18 2.54
CA ALA A 177 -14.18 11.03 3.02
C ALA A 177 -13.74 9.57 3.23
N ALA A 178 -14.66 8.73 3.71
CA ALA A 178 -14.42 7.31 3.96
C ALA A 178 -14.45 6.45 2.67
N HIS A 179 -14.97 7.02 1.58
CA HIS A 179 -15.08 6.43 0.25
C HIS A 179 -14.04 6.96 -0.74
N LEU A 180 -13.37 8.07 -0.40
CA LEU A 180 -12.19 8.55 -1.10
C LEU A 180 -11.00 7.67 -0.71
N GLY A 181 -10.65 6.73 -1.59
CA GLY A 181 -9.43 5.94 -1.43
C GLY A 181 -8.22 6.81 -1.79
N LEU A 182 -7.60 7.44 -0.79
CA LEU A 182 -6.25 7.98 -0.96
C LEU A 182 -5.26 6.85 -0.69
N SER A 183 -4.61 6.39 -1.75
CA SER A 183 -3.64 5.29 -1.85
C SER A 183 -4.23 3.90 -2.10
N ALA A 184 -3.81 3.29 -3.22
CA ALA A 184 -3.85 1.85 -3.42
C ALA A 184 -3.09 1.15 -2.30
N ASP A 185 -3.45 -0.09 -1.99
CA ASP A 185 -2.66 -0.95 -1.09
C ASP A 185 -1.16 -0.76 -1.39
N PRO A 186 -0.32 -0.47 -0.38
CA PRO A 186 1.09 -0.18 -0.62
C PRO A 186 1.81 -1.26 -1.43
N VAL A 187 1.39 -2.53 -1.30
CA VAL A 187 1.94 -3.64 -2.08
C VAL A 187 1.50 -3.56 -3.54
N GLU A 188 0.21 -3.28 -3.79
CA GLU A 188 -0.31 -3.11 -5.16
C GLU A 188 0.27 -1.86 -5.83
N ALA A 189 0.32 -0.73 -5.12
CA ALA A 189 0.90 0.52 -5.63
C ALA A 189 2.35 0.32 -6.04
N ARG A 190 3.12 -0.40 -5.22
CA ARG A 190 4.52 -0.71 -5.50
C ARG A 190 4.66 -1.66 -6.68
N ALA A 191 3.83 -2.70 -6.76
CA ALA A 191 3.80 -3.61 -7.90
C ALA A 191 3.47 -2.86 -9.20
N GLU A 192 2.42 -2.05 -9.21
CA GLU A 192 1.99 -1.26 -10.38
C GLU A 192 3.02 -0.23 -10.82
N GLU A 193 3.76 0.37 -9.89
CA GLU A 193 4.90 1.26 -10.22
C GLU A 193 6.03 0.50 -10.91
N LEU A 194 6.31 -0.74 -10.49
CA LEU A 194 7.42 -1.54 -10.96
C LEU A 194 7.13 -2.30 -12.25
N LEU A 195 5.89 -2.75 -12.47
CA LEU A 195 5.49 -3.55 -13.63
C LEU A 195 5.94 -2.98 -14.99
N PRO A 196 5.84 -1.67 -15.26
CA PRO A 196 6.32 -1.10 -16.52
C PRO A 196 7.84 -1.14 -16.70
N ARG A 197 8.61 -1.28 -15.61
CA ARG A 197 10.08 -1.36 -15.62
C ARG A 197 10.59 -2.80 -15.74
N LEU A 198 9.75 -3.79 -15.49
CA LEU A 198 10.10 -5.20 -15.57
C LEU A 198 9.93 -5.72 -17.00
N ALA A 199 10.78 -6.67 -17.38
CA ALA A 199 10.70 -7.37 -18.66
C ALA A 199 10.56 -8.89 -18.45
N GLY A 200 10.27 -9.61 -19.55
CA GLY A 200 10.31 -11.06 -19.64
C GLY A 200 9.56 -11.82 -18.53
N ASP A 201 10.25 -12.81 -17.95
CA ASP A 201 9.72 -13.71 -16.92
C ASP A 201 9.42 -12.97 -15.61
N PHE A 202 10.25 -12.01 -15.21
CA PHE A 202 10.04 -11.24 -13.97
C PHE A 202 8.73 -10.46 -14.02
N ARG A 203 8.45 -9.81 -15.15
CA ARG A 203 7.18 -9.12 -15.37
C ARG A 203 6.00 -10.10 -15.29
N THR A 204 6.07 -11.20 -16.02
CA THR A 204 5.00 -12.21 -16.09
C THR A 204 4.68 -12.79 -14.71
N LEU A 205 5.71 -13.10 -13.92
CA LEU A 205 5.56 -13.63 -12.57
C LEU A 205 5.04 -12.58 -11.58
N CYS A 206 5.49 -11.33 -11.68
CA CYS A 206 5.00 -10.22 -10.85
C CYS A 206 3.52 -9.89 -11.14
N GLU A 207 3.13 -9.84 -12.42
CA GLU A 207 1.71 -9.69 -12.82
C GLU A 207 0.87 -10.85 -12.28
N ARG A 208 1.39 -12.08 -12.35
CA ARG A 208 0.72 -13.25 -11.79
C ARG A 208 0.58 -13.14 -10.27
N ALA A 209 1.64 -12.80 -9.55
CA ALA A 209 1.62 -12.61 -8.10
C ALA A 209 0.56 -11.58 -7.69
N LEU A 210 0.52 -10.42 -8.34
CA LEU A 210 -0.47 -9.37 -8.09
C LEU A 210 -1.90 -9.85 -8.38
N SER A 211 -2.10 -10.60 -9.47
CA SER A 211 -3.42 -11.16 -9.79
C SER A 211 -3.90 -12.17 -8.72
N LEU A 212 -3.00 -12.98 -8.18
CA LEU A 212 -3.31 -13.96 -7.14
C LEU A 212 -3.57 -13.30 -5.81
N TYR A 213 -2.77 -12.28 -5.47
CA TYR A 213 -2.97 -11.44 -4.30
C TYR A 213 -4.39 -10.86 -4.26
N ARG A 214 -4.84 -10.26 -5.38
CA ARG A 214 -6.20 -9.73 -5.55
C ARG A 214 -7.28 -10.80 -5.39
N GLN A 215 -7.10 -11.96 -6.02
CA GLN A 215 -8.05 -13.08 -5.91
C GLN A 215 -8.14 -13.64 -4.48
N CYS A 216 -7.00 -13.73 -3.78
CA CYS A 216 -6.95 -14.11 -2.38
C CYS A 216 -7.67 -13.09 -1.50
N GLY A 217 -7.49 -11.78 -1.74
CA GLY A 217 -8.19 -10.72 -1.03
C GLY A 217 -9.70 -10.77 -1.21
N GLN A 218 -10.17 -10.97 -2.45
CA GLN A 218 -11.60 -11.19 -2.74
C GLN A 218 -12.15 -12.41 -2.01
N SER A 219 -11.38 -13.50 -1.94
CA SER A 219 -11.80 -14.72 -1.24
C SER A 219 -11.84 -14.54 0.28
N LEU A 220 -10.85 -13.83 0.85
CA LEU A 220 -10.80 -13.48 2.27
C LEU A 220 -11.96 -12.55 2.67
N ALA A 221 -12.37 -11.63 1.79
CA ALA A 221 -13.47 -10.71 2.05
C ALA A 221 -14.81 -11.44 2.31
N LEU A 222 -14.99 -12.63 1.74
CA LEU A 222 -16.18 -13.47 1.90
C LEU A 222 -16.18 -14.30 3.20
N LEU A 223 -15.04 -14.40 3.89
CA LEU A 223 -14.90 -15.18 5.12
C LEU A 223 -15.29 -14.37 6.36
N PRO A 224 -15.79 -15.03 7.43
CA PRO A 224 -16.12 -14.36 8.69
C PRO A 224 -14.90 -13.63 9.26
N ARG A 225 -15.18 -12.62 10.08
CA ARG A 225 -14.14 -11.79 10.68
C ARG A 225 -13.56 -12.50 11.88
N GLU A 226 -12.30 -12.85 11.75
CA GLU A 226 -11.55 -13.55 12.78
C GLU A 226 -10.10 -13.07 12.75
N PRO A 227 -9.40 -13.06 13.88
CA PRO A 227 -8.00 -12.60 13.94
C PRO A 227 -7.08 -13.41 13.02
N ALA A 228 -7.42 -14.69 12.79
CA ALA A 228 -6.69 -15.54 11.85
C ALA A 228 -6.79 -15.04 10.39
N ARG A 229 -7.90 -14.42 10.00
CA ARG A 229 -8.09 -13.81 8.66
C ARG A 229 -7.11 -12.67 8.46
N GLU A 230 -6.90 -11.88 9.50
CA GLU A 230 -6.00 -10.72 9.50
C GLU A 230 -4.54 -11.15 9.51
N GLU A 231 -4.21 -12.22 10.23
CA GLU A 231 -2.89 -12.84 10.15
C GLU A 231 -2.59 -13.37 8.74
N LEU A 232 -3.52 -14.14 8.16
CA LEU A 232 -3.37 -14.65 6.80
C LEU A 232 -3.25 -13.52 5.77
N ALA A 233 -4.03 -12.46 5.93
CA ALA A 233 -3.95 -11.27 5.09
C ALA A 233 -2.56 -10.61 5.13
N ARG A 234 -2.01 -10.44 6.34
CA ARG A 234 -0.65 -9.90 6.52
C ARG A 234 0.40 -10.80 5.91
N THR A 235 0.26 -12.13 6.03
CA THR A 235 1.19 -13.08 5.41
C THR A 235 1.14 -13.00 3.88
N LEU A 236 -0.05 -12.90 3.28
CA LEU A 236 -0.18 -12.74 1.82
C LEU A 236 0.40 -11.42 1.31
N ALA A 237 0.18 -10.32 2.05
CA ALA A 237 0.77 -9.03 1.73
C ALA A 237 2.29 -9.05 1.82
N ARG A 238 2.84 -9.76 2.82
CA ARG A 238 4.29 -9.98 2.94
C ARG A 238 4.83 -10.78 1.77
N ILE A 239 4.28 -11.96 1.48
CA ILE A 239 4.70 -12.82 0.35
C ILE A 239 4.69 -12.03 -0.98
N THR A 240 3.64 -11.26 -1.22
CA THR A 240 3.51 -10.46 -2.46
C THR A 240 4.52 -9.31 -2.48
N ARG A 241 4.76 -8.66 -1.34
CA ARG A 241 5.81 -7.64 -1.23
C ARG A 241 7.19 -8.24 -1.50
N ASP A 242 7.51 -9.36 -0.88
CA ASP A 242 8.80 -10.05 -1.04
C ASP A 242 9.01 -10.44 -2.51
N ALA A 243 7.96 -10.94 -3.20
CA ALA A 243 7.99 -11.20 -4.64
C ALA A 243 8.26 -9.94 -5.49
N VAL A 244 7.64 -8.81 -5.14
CA VAL A 244 7.82 -7.52 -5.82
C VAL A 244 9.21 -6.94 -5.55
N GLU A 245 9.73 -7.07 -4.33
CA GLU A 245 11.07 -6.61 -3.94
C GLU A 245 12.14 -7.40 -4.70
N LEU A 246 12.04 -8.75 -4.74
CA LEU A 246 12.91 -9.62 -5.53
C LEU A 246 12.91 -9.24 -7.02
N ALA A 247 11.73 -8.97 -7.59
CA ALA A 247 11.62 -8.50 -8.97
C ALA A 247 12.24 -7.10 -9.16
N SER A 248 12.16 -6.22 -8.15
CA SER A 248 12.70 -4.87 -8.24
C SER A 248 14.23 -4.81 -8.20
N GLU A 249 14.87 -5.70 -7.43
CA GLU A 249 16.32 -5.93 -7.48
C GLU A 249 16.76 -6.40 -8.87
N TRP A 250 15.88 -7.19 -9.51
CA TRP A 250 15.83 -7.63 -10.92
C TRP A 250 16.07 -6.58 -11.99
N ALA A 251 15.28 -5.51 -11.85
CA ALA A 251 14.80 -4.71 -12.98
C ALA A 251 15.92 -3.95 -13.69
N GLY A 252 16.95 -3.52 -12.95
CA GLY A 252 18.09 -2.80 -13.51
C GLY A 252 19.13 -3.70 -14.18
N VAL A 253 19.25 -4.95 -13.72
CA VAL A 253 20.31 -5.87 -14.16
C VAL A 253 19.93 -6.61 -15.43
N GLU A 254 18.65 -6.92 -15.63
CA GLU A 254 18.19 -7.63 -16.83
C GLU A 254 18.40 -6.83 -18.13
N ALA A 255 18.28 -5.50 -18.07
CA ALA A 255 18.59 -4.62 -19.20
C ALA A 255 20.07 -4.63 -19.59
N GLN A 256 20.97 -5.02 -18.68
CA GLN A 256 22.41 -5.08 -18.90
C GLN A 256 22.90 -6.49 -19.26
N LEU A 257 22.12 -7.52 -18.92
CA LEU A 257 22.42 -8.93 -19.19
C LEU A 257 21.89 -9.38 -20.56
N GLU A 258 22.04 -8.56 -21.60
CA GLU A 258 21.70 -9.01 -22.95
C GLU A 258 22.60 -10.21 -23.32
N GLU A 259 21.98 -11.29 -23.78
CA GLU A 259 22.68 -12.53 -24.15
C GLU A 259 23.71 -12.32 -25.26
N ARG A 260 23.50 -11.28 -26.08
CA ARG A 260 24.44 -10.80 -27.11
C ARG A 260 25.73 -10.26 -26.52
N ALA A 261 25.68 -9.56 -25.38
CA ALA A 261 26.87 -8.98 -24.77
C ALA A 261 27.88 -10.05 -24.33
N GLN A 262 27.41 -11.19 -23.80
CA GLN A 262 28.33 -12.28 -23.43
C GLN A 262 28.99 -12.92 -24.65
N ALA A 263 28.22 -13.15 -25.73
CA ALA A 263 28.76 -13.74 -26.96
C ALA A 263 29.76 -12.79 -27.65
N GLU A 264 29.48 -11.49 -27.65
CA GLU A 264 30.37 -10.46 -28.18
C GLU A 264 31.66 -10.35 -27.37
N LEU A 265 31.60 -10.31 -26.04
CA LEU A 265 32.79 -10.29 -25.18
C LEU A 265 33.64 -11.56 -25.31
N GLN A 266 32.99 -12.72 -25.49
CA GLN A 266 33.70 -13.98 -25.76
C GLN A 266 34.42 -13.94 -27.11
N ALA A 267 33.75 -13.44 -28.16
CA ALA A 267 34.36 -13.29 -29.48
C ALA A 267 35.53 -12.29 -29.45
N GLU A 268 35.37 -11.14 -28.79
CA GLU A 268 36.42 -10.14 -28.65
C GLU A 268 37.63 -10.67 -27.87
N ARG A 269 37.38 -11.45 -26.82
CA ARG A 269 38.45 -12.16 -26.09
C ARG A 269 39.20 -13.14 -27.01
N GLU A 270 38.49 -13.96 -27.78
CA GLU A 270 39.11 -14.88 -28.73
C GLU A 270 39.91 -14.14 -29.80
N ASP A 271 39.44 -12.98 -30.25
CA ASP A 271 40.14 -12.11 -31.19
C ASP A 271 41.42 -11.53 -30.61
N LEU A 272 41.41 -11.07 -29.36
CA LEU A 272 42.59 -10.59 -28.65
C LEU A 272 43.61 -11.72 -28.42
N GLU A 273 43.16 -12.92 -28.04
CA GLU A 273 44.04 -14.09 -27.89
C GLU A 273 44.68 -14.49 -29.23
N ARG A 274 43.90 -14.48 -30.32
CA ARG A 274 44.42 -14.74 -31.67
C ARG A 274 45.43 -13.68 -32.10
N SER A 275 45.14 -12.41 -31.83
CA SER A 275 46.03 -11.28 -32.14
C SER A 275 47.32 -11.33 -31.33
N ALA A 276 47.25 -11.72 -30.05
CA ALA A 276 48.42 -11.93 -29.21
C ALA A 276 49.35 -13.02 -29.77
N ARG A 277 48.77 -14.15 -30.21
CA ARG A 277 49.53 -15.26 -30.82
C ARG A 277 50.18 -14.88 -32.15
N ALA A 278 49.56 -13.98 -32.92
CA ALA A 278 50.08 -13.50 -34.20
C ALA A 278 51.12 -12.37 -34.07
N SER A 279 51.16 -11.66 -32.94
CA SER A 279 52.07 -10.53 -32.71
C SER A 279 53.52 -10.98 -32.53
N THR A 280 54.43 -10.37 -33.29
CA THR A 280 55.89 -10.59 -33.17
C THR A 280 56.54 -9.74 -32.09
N ASP A 281 55.94 -8.60 -31.73
CA ASP A 281 56.42 -7.75 -30.64
C ASP A 281 55.97 -8.29 -29.27
N ALA A 282 56.95 -8.50 -28.38
CA ALA A 282 56.74 -9.03 -27.05
C ALA A 282 55.93 -8.08 -26.15
N VAL A 283 56.10 -6.76 -26.29
CA VAL A 283 55.35 -5.79 -25.48
C VAL A 283 53.89 -5.76 -25.91
N ALA A 284 53.64 -5.65 -27.22
CA ALA A 284 52.28 -5.72 -27.77
C ALA A 284 51.58 -7.04 -27.42
N ARG A 285 52.27 -8.19 -27.53
CA ARG A 285 51.73 -9.49 -27.13
C ARG A 285 51.30 -9.49 -25.67
N ARG A 286 52.15 -8.99 -24.76
CA ARG A 286 51.83 -8.95 -23.33
C ARG A 286 50.63 -8.07 -23.02
N GLN A 287 50.49 -6.92 -23.70
CA GLN A 287 49.32 -6.05 -23.53
C GLN A 287 48.02 -6.71 -24.02
N LEU A 288 48.07 -7.40 -25.16
CA LEU A 288 46.93 -8.15 -25.68
C LEU A 288 46.53 -9.32 -24.75
N GLU A 289 47.51 -10.04 -24.19
CA GLU A 289 47.26 -11.08 -23.18
C GLU A 289 46.61 -10.52 -21.90
N LEU A 290 47.06 -9.35 -21.41
CA LEU A 290 46.47 -8.69 -20.26
C LEU A 290 45.04 -8.22 -20.54
N ALA A 291 44.78 -7.66 -21.72
CA ALA A 291 43.45 -7.27 -22.15
C ALA A 291 42.51 -8.49 -22.26
N ALA A 292 42.97 -9.59 -22.86
CA ALA A 292 42.22 -10.84 -22.93
C ALA A 292 41.92 -11.43 -21.54
N ALA A 293 42.88 -11.35 -20.60
CA ALA A 293 42.67 -11.76 -19.21
C ALA A 293 41.62 -10.88 -18.51
N SER A 294 41.64 -9.56 -18.72
CA SER A 294 40.61 -8.65 -18.20
C SER A 294 39.22 -8.98 -18.74
N LEU A 295 39.08 -9.25 -20.04
CA LEU A 295 37.80 -9.67 -20.63
C LEU A 295 37.36 -11.05 -20.11
N ALA A 296 38.29 -11.96 -19.83
CA ALA A 296 37.97 -13.25 -19.24
C ALA A 296 37.31 -13.11 -17.85
N GLU A 297 37.82 -12.21 -17.01
CA GLU A 297 37.19 -11.89 -15.71
C GLU A 297 35.78 -11.30 -15.88
N GLU A 298 35.57 -10.43 -16.88
CA GLU A 298 34.26 -9.85 -17.16
C GLU A 298 33.24 -10.90 -17.62
N VAL A 299 33.66 -11.84 -18.49
CA VAL A 299 32.82 -12.96 -18.92
C VAL A 299 32.46 -13.86 -17.74
N GLU A 300 33.41 -14.12 -16.83
CA GLU A 300 33.15 -14.89 -15.61
C GLU A 300 32.12 -14.17 -14.70
N ARG A 301 32.30 -12.86 -14.48
CA ARG A 301 31.34 -12.03 -13.71
C ARG A 301 29.95 -12.04 -14.33
N LEU A 302 29.83 -11.97 -15.67
CA LEU A 302 28.54 -12.10 -16.35
C LEU A 302 27.92 -13.48 -16.15
N GLY A 303 28.73 -14.54 -16.16
CA GLY A 303 28.29 -15.90 -15.83
C GLY A 303 27.73 -15.99 -14.41
N GLU A 304 28.40 -15.39 -13.43
CA GLU A 304 27.90 -15.32 -12.05
C GLU A 304 26.57 -14.56 -11.96
N LEU A 305 26.43 -13.44 -12.68
CA LEU A 305 25.20 -12.66 -12.71
C LEU A 305 24.03 -13.45 -13.33
N LYS A 306 24.28 -14.24 -14.38
CA LYS A 306 23.28 -15.17 -14.94
C LYS A 306 22.85 -16.22 -13.92
N GLY A 307 23.80 -16.82 -13.21
CA GLY A 307 23.48 -17.77 -12.14
C GLY A 307 22.67 -17.14 -11.01
N ARG A 308 22.98 -15.89 -10.62
CA ARG A 308 22.20 -15.13 -9.63
C ARG A 308 20.78 -14.82 -10.14
N ARG A 309 20.63 -14.42 -11.41
CA ARG A 309 19.32 -14.22 -12.05
C ARG A 309 18.46 -15.47 -11.95
N GLU A 310 19.00 -16.63 -12.32
CA GLU A 310 18.28 -17.90 -12.27
C GLU A 310 17.83 -18.25 -10.85
N ARG A 311 18.69 -18.06 -9.84
CA ARG A 311 18.33 -18.28 -8.42
C ARG A 311 17.17 -17.40 -7.98
N ILE A 312 17.18 -16.12 -8.34
CA ILE A 312 16.15 -15.17 -7.90
C ILE A 312 14.84 -15.40 -8.66
N LEU A 313 14.92 -15.77 -9.93
CA LEU A 313 13.77 -16.20 -10.70
C LEU A 313 13.15 -17.47 -10.10
N ALA A 314 13.96 -18.45 -9.67
CA ALA A 314 13.47 -19.63 -8.96
C ALA A 314 12.76 -19.27 -7.64
N ARG A 315 13.30 -18.33 -6.85
CA ARG A 315 12.63 -17.82 -5.63
C ARG A 315 11.32 -17.13 -5.94
N LEU A 316 11.29 -16.26 -6.95
CA LEU A 316 10.05 -15.59 -7.36
C LEU A 316 8.97 -16.60 -7.77
N ARG A 317 9.34 -17.68 -8.49
CA ARG A 317 8.41 -18.78 -8.81
C ARG A 317 7.91 -19.51 -7.55
N ALA A 318 8.76 -19.68 -6.54
CA ALA A 318 8.36 -20.27 -5.26
C ALA A 318 7.32 -19.41 -4.52
N GLU A 319 7.53 -18.09 -4.47
CA GLU A 319 6.57 -17.15 -3.86
C GLU A 319 5.23 -17.13 -4.60
N VAL A 320 5.25 -17.12 -5.94
CA VAL A 320 4.04 -17.24 -6.77
C VAL A 320 3.32 -18.56 -6.50
N ALA A 321 4.05 -19.67 -6.33
CA ALA A 321 3.47 -20.96 -5.99
C ALA A 321 2.84 -20.97 -4.59
N LEU A 322 3.42 -20.25 -3.61
CA LEU A 322 2.79 -20.06 -2.30
C LEU A 322 1.48 -19.28 -2.41
N LEU A 323 1.42 -18.23 -3.24
CA LEU A 323 0.17 -17.47 -3.47
C LEU A 323 -0.90 -18.34 -4.15
N GLU A 324 -0.54 -19.14 -5.16
CA GLU A 324 -1.48 -20.11 -5.77
C GLU A 324 -2.01 -21.11 -4.74
N ARG A 325 -1.12 -21.65 -3.91
CA ARG A 325 -1.50 -22.58 -2.85
C ARG A 325 -2.45 -21.92 -1.85
N ALA A 326 -2.21 -20.66 -1.50
CA ALA A 326 -3.08 -19.90 -0.62
C ALA A 326 -4.46 -19.66 -1.25
N ARG A 327 -4.50 -19.32 -2.54
CA ARG A 327 -5.74 -19.19 -3.30
C ARG A 327 -6.55 -20.48 -3.27
N VAL A 328 -5.93 -21.62 -3.56
CA VAL A 328 -6.60 -22.93 -3.55
C VAL A 328 -7.10 -23.27 -2.13
N ALA A 329 -6.31 -23.00 -1.10
CA ALA A 329 -6.73 -23.21 0.28
C ALA A 329 -7.94 -22.33 0.66
N LEU A 330 -7.93 -21.05 0.28
CA LEU A 330 -9.07 -20.14 0.49
C LEU A 330 -10.33 -20.58 -0.26
N LEU A 331 -10.19 -21.13 -1.48
CA LEU A 331 -11.31 -21.71 -2.22
C LEU A 331 -11.90 -22.93 -1.48
N SER A 332 -11.07 -23.79 -0.89
CA SER A 332 -11.55 -24.94 -0.09
C SER A 332 -12.29 -24.53 1.19
N LEU A 333 -11.84 -23.46 1.86
CA LEU A 333 -12.53 -22.90 3.03
C LEU A 333 -13.93 -22.37 2.70
N ARG A 334 -14.18 -21.97 1.44
CA ARG A 334 -15.49 -21.47 1.03
C ARG A 334 -16.57 -22.55 1.12
N SER A 335 -16.24 -23.81 0.79
CA SER A 335 -17.18 -24.94 0.80
C SER A 335 -17.45 -25.57 2.17
N GLY A 336 -16.65 -25.26 3.21
CA GLY A 336 -16.78 -25.87 4.54
C GLY A 336 -17.96 -25.37 5.40
N GLN A 337 -18.24 -26.04 6.52
CA GLN A 337 -19.18 -25.59 7.55
C GLN A 337 -18.57 -24.44 8.38
N ALA A 338 -19.36 -23.44 8.76
CA ALA A 338 -18.87 -22.19 9.37
C ALA A 338 -18.00 -22.37 10.62
N GLN A 339 -18.27 -23.35 11.48
CA GLN A 339 -17.49 -23.59 12.70
C GLN A 339 -16.11 -24.21 12.43
N LEU A 340 -16.00 -25.04 11.39
CA LEU A 340 -14.72 -25.63 10.97
C LEU A 340 -13.81 -24.59 10.30
N LYS A 341 -14.41 -23.58 9.63
CA LYS A 341 -13.67 -22.52 8.94
C LYS A 341 -12.72 -21.77 9.86
N ALA A 342 -13.12 -21.49 11.09
CA ALA A 342 -12.31 -20.70 12.01
C ALA A 342 -10.99 -21.40 12.38
N ALA A 343 -11.13 -22.66 12.80
CA ALA A 343 -9.99 -23.50 13.16
C ALA A 343 -9.10 -23.76 11.95
N GLU A 344 -9.69 -24.08 10.79
CA GLU A 344 -8.96 -24.31 9.55
C GLU A 344 -8.23 -23.06 9.06
N LEU A 345 -8.84 -21.89 9.15
CA LEU A 345 -8.23 -20.62 8.77
C LEU A 345 -7.04 -20.30 9.67
N SER A 346 -7.16 -20.47 10.99
CA SER A 346 -6.03 -20.29 11.92
C SER A 346 -4.89 -21.27 11.65
N ALA A 347 -5.20 -22.53 11.31
CA ALA A 347 -4.20 -23.53 10.94
C ALA A 347 -3.51 -23.18 9.62
N LEU A 348 -4.27 -22.69 8.63
CA LEU A 348 -3.73 -22.22 7.36
C LEU A 348 -2.83 -21.00 7.53
N ALA A 349 -3.25 -20.00 8.30
CA ALA A 349 -2.44 -18.81 8.60
C ALA A 349 -1.07 -19.21 9.20
N ARG A 350 -1.09 -20.07 10.23
CA ARG A 350 0.14 -20.59 10.84
C ARG A 350 1.00 -21.38 9.85
N ARG A 351 0.39 -22.24 9.04
CA ARG A 351 1.10 -23.05 8.04
C ARG A 351 1.76 -22.18 6.97
N PHE A 352 1.06 -21.18 6.43
CA PHE A 352 1.63 -20.27 5.43
C PHE A 352 2.74 -19.42 6.03
N ARG A 353 2.57 -18.93 7.26
CA ARG A 353 3.62 -18.21 7.97
C ARG A 353 4.89 -19.04 8.12
N ALA A 354 4.76 -20.29 8.56
CA ALA A 354 5.89 -21.21 8.69
C ALA A 354 6.55 -21.54 7.34
N LEU A 355 5.75 -21.79 6.29
CA LEU A 355 6.28 -22.05 4.95
C LEU A 355 7.02 -20.84 4.38
N SER A 356 6.45 -19.64 4.53
CA SER A 356 7.09 -18.41 4.05
C SER A 356 8.40 -18.10 4.77
N SER A 357 8.49 -18.34 6.09
CA SER A 357 9.73 -18.10 6.82
C SER A 357 10.83 -19.09 6.44
N VAL A 358 10.49 -20.38 6.29
CA VAL A 358 11.45 -21.41 5.89
C VAL A 358 11.99 -21.14 4.48
N GLN A 359 11.12 -20.84 3.51
CA GLN A 359 11.56 -20.52 2.15
C GLN A 359 12.46 -19.28 2.10
N TRP A 360 12.15 -18.27 2.91
CA TRP A 360 12.97 -17.07 3.02
C TRP A 360 14.36 -17.37 3.62
N GLU A 361 14.42 -18.14 4.72
CA GLU A 361 15.68 -18.53 5.38
C GLU A 361 16.54 -19.46 4.50
N GLU A 362 15.92 -20.41 3.79
CA GLU A 362 16.59 -21.25 2.79
C GLU A 362 17.14 -20.39 1.64
N GLY A 363 16.37 -19.41 1.17
CA GLY A 363 16.84 -18.44 0.18
C GLY A 363 18.09 -17.70 0.65
N GLN A 364 18.04 -17.07 1.83
CA GLN A 364 19.16 -16.30 2.37
C GLN A 364 20.39 -17.15 2.65
N SER A 365 20.22 -18.34 3.20
CA SER A 365 21.34 -19.25 3.47
C SER A 365 22.03 -19.70 2.18
N LEU A 366 21.27 -20.06 1.13
CA LEU A 366 21.84 -20.42 -0.17
C LEU A 366 22.62 -19.27 -0.82
N ASP A 367 22.17 -18.02 -0.67
CA ASP A 367 22.93 -16.87 -1.16
C ASP A 367 24.21 -16.62 -0.36
N SER A 368 24.16 -16.78 0.97
CA SER A 368 25.35 -16.66 1.82
C SER A 368 26.41 -17.72 1.48
N VAL A 369 25.99 -18.95 1.19
CA VAL A 369 26.88 -20.04 0.78
C VAL A 369 27.44 -19.78 -0.62
N ALA A 370 26.61 -19.32 -1.56
CA ALA A 370 27.06 -19.00 -2.91
C ALA A 370 28.07 -17.83 -2.92
N THR A 371 27.86 -16.82 -2.08
CA THR A 371 28.80 -15.69 -1.95
C THR A 371 30.09 -16.08 -1.25
N GLN A 372 30.03 -16.91 -0.19
CA GLN A 372 31.23 -17.46 0.45
C GLN A 372 32.03 -18.34 -0.52
N ALA A 373 31.36 -19.17 -1.32
CA ALA A 373 32.00 -20.00 -2.35
C ALA A 373 32.73 -19.12 -3.38
N ALA A 374 32.09 -18.05 -3.89
CA ALA A 374 32.73 -17.13 -4.82
C ALA A 374 33.97 -16.45 -4.23
N LEU A 375 33.91 -16.00 -2.97
CA LEU A 375 35.05 -15.37 -2.28
C LEU A 375 36.19 -16.36 -2.00
N SER A 376 35.90 -17.65 -1.81
CA SER A 376 36.92 -18.67 -1.59
C SER A 376 37.68 -19.08 -2.86
N VAL A 377 37.10 -18.84 -4.03
CA VAL A 377 37.68 -19.19 -5.34
C VAL A 377 38.56 -18.07 -5.88
N THR A 378 38.45 -16.83 -5.38
CA THR A 378 39.33 -15.73 -5.81
C THR A 378 40.78 -16.06 -5.41
N PRO A 379 41.65 -16.46 -6.37
CA PRO A 379 43.03 -16.78 -6.03
C PRO A 379 43.66 -15.49 -5.51
N GLY A 380 44.23 -15.54 -4.31
CA GLY A 380 44.94 -14.41 -3.73
C GLY A 380 45.98 -13.95 -4.76
N VAL A 381 45.75 -12.78 -5.35
CA VAL A 381 46.75 -12.09 -6.14
C VAL A 381 47.90 -11.85 -5.17
N ALA A 382 48.91 -12.73 -5.22
CA ALA A 382 50.13 -12.54 -4.47
C ALA A 382 50.62 -11.12 -4.81
N PRO A 383 50.84 -10.24 -3.82
CA PRO A 383 51.33 -8.91 -4.09
C PRO A 383 52.60 -9.10 -4.91
N ALA A 384 52.56 -8.66 -6.16
CA ALA A 384 53.75 -8.65 -7.00
C ALA A 384 54.79 -7.85 -6.22
N THR A 385 55.81 -8.54 -5.74
CA THR A 385 57.00 -7.93 -5.17
C THR A 385 57.59 -7.09 -6.29
N VAL A 386 57.26 -5.80 -6.27
CA VAL A 386 57.90 -4.80 -7.11
C VAL A 386 59.34 -4.75 -6.61
N ASP A 387 60.22 -5.49 -7.28
CA ASP A 387 61.65 -5.30 -7.13
C ASP A 387 61.97 -3.84 -7.47
N PRO A 388 62.55 -3.05 -6.54
CA PRO A 388 62.97 -1.70 -6.84
C PRO A 388 64.23 -1.81 -7.69
N LEU A 389 64.06 -1.83 -9.01
CA LEU A 389 65.15 -1.67 -9.96
C LEU A 389 65.78 -0.30 -9.72
N ALA A 390 66.98 -0.36 -9.13
CA ALA A 390 67.92 0.73 -9.00
C ALA A 390 68.18 1.36 -10.38
N GLY A 391 67.56 2.52 -10.61
CA GLY A 391 67.84 3.40 -11.74
C GLY A 391 68.31 4.75 -11.21
N ALA A 392 69.58 4.81 -10.80
CA ALA A 392 70.29 6.07 -10.68
C ALA A 392 70.39 6.70 -12.08
N GLY A 393 69.66 7.78 -12.31
CA GLY A 393 69.65 8.52 -13.57
C GLY A 393 69.43 10.00 -13.29
N GLU A 394 70.45 10.78 -13.59
CA GLU A 394 70.65 12.18 -13.25
C GLU A 394 69.49 13.10 -13.63
N THR A 395 69.26 14.09 -12.76
CA THR A 395 68.41 15.25 -13.04
C THR A 395 69.22 16.32 -13.78
N PRO A 396 68.89 16.69 -15.03
CA PRO A 396 69.32 17.97 -15.56
C PRO A 396 68.33 19.04 -15.11
N LYS A 397 68.82 19.97 -14.30
CA LYS A 397 68.20 21.28 -14.11
C LYS A 397 68.07 21.96 -15.48
N SER A 398 66.84 22.11 -15.98
CA SER A 398 66.52 23.20 -16.92
C SER A 398 65.60 24.18 -16.21
N LYS A 399 66.17 25.35 -15.94
CA LYS A 399 65.46 26.62 -15.80
C LYS A 399 64.62 26.89 -17.06
N GLU A 400 63.83 27.95 -16.96
CA GLU A 400 63.35 28.80 -18.06
C GLU A 400 61.92 28.43 -18.52
N ASN A 401 60.94 29.32 -18.70
CA ASN A 401 60.66 30.73 -18.37
C ASN A 401 59.25 31.00 -18.95
N ARG A 402 58.52 31.92 -18.32
CA ARG A 402 57.58 32.89 -18.93
C ARG A 402 56.38 32.50 -19.82
N GLY A 403 55.26 33.12 -19.47
CA GLY A 403 54.15 33.53 -20.36
C GLY A 403 52.81 33.02 -19.80
N VAL A 404 51.95 33.78 -19.12
CA VAL A 404 51.34 35.12 -19.36
C VAL A 404 50.60 35.21 -20.70
N ARG A 405 49.31 35.58 -20.57
CA ARG A 405 48.25 35.90 -21.55
C ARG A 405 47.31 34.73 -21.88
N GLU A 406 45.99 34.88 -21.83
CA GLU A 406 45.11 36.05 -21.63
C GLU A 406 43.77 35.57 -21.03
#